data_AF-A0A660NNI8-F1
#
_entry.id   AF-A0A660NNI8-F1
#
_cell.length_a   1.000
_cell.length_b   1.000
_cell.length_c   1.000
_cell.angle_alpha   90.00
_cell.angle_beta   90.00
_cell.angle_gamma   90.00
#
_symmetry.space_group_name_H-M   'P 1'
#
loop_
_entity.id
_entity.type
_entity.pdbx_description
1 polymer ?
#
loop_
_entity_poly.entity_id
_entity_poly.type
_entity_poly.pdbx_seq_one_letter_code
_entity_poly.pdbx_strand_id
1 'polypeptide(L)'
;AELPYEARLALLRRHRIALWDTVGRCHRQGSLDSAIREALGNEFQPLLARLPHLQLIGFNGQHAGRQQAFFQSLGYQTVVLPSTSPAYASLNLDQKSERWLSALRPFLSP
;
A
#
# COMPACT_ATOMS: atom_id res chain seq x y z
N ALA A 1 10.50 -21.14 4.17
CA ALA A 1 9.07 -21.28 4.53
C ALA A 1 8.48 -19.89 4.67
N GLU A 2 7.26 -19.66 4.20
CA GLU A 2 6.56 -18.38 4.35
C GLU A 2 6.25 -18.12 5.84
N LEU A 3 6.45 -16.90 6.32
CA LEU A 3 6.14 -16.53 7.70
C LEU A 3 4.62 -16.60 7.93
N PRO A 4 4.17 -17.06 9.12
CA PRO A 4 2.77 -16.96 9.53
C PRO A 4 2.26 -15.51 9.45
N TYR A 5 0.96 -15.34 9.21
CA TYR A 5 0.35 -14.01 9.02
C TYR A 5 0.71 -13.02 10.14
N GLU A 6 0.54 -13.43 11.40
CA GLU A 6 0.87 -12.59 12.57
C GLU A 6 2.35 -12.21 12.63
N ALA A 7 3.24 -13.12 12.25
CA ALA A 7 4.68 -12.83 12.20
C ALA A 7 5.01 -11.81 11.11
N ARG A 8 4.30 -11.83 9.97
CA ARG A 8 4.44 -10.81 8.92
C ARG A 8 3.97 -9.45 9.42
N LEU A 9 2.83 -9.38 10.12
CA LEU A 9 2.32 -8.15 10.70
C LEU A 9 3.27 -7.58 11.77
N ALA A 10 3.82 -8.43 12.63
CA ALA A 10 4.81 -8.05 13.62
C ALA A 10 6.08 -7.47 12.97
N LEU A 11 6.55 -8.07 11.87
CA LEU A 11 7.70 -7.58 11.11
C LEU A 11 7.43 -6.18 10.52
N LEU A 12 6.26 -5.98 9.90
CA LEU A 12 5.88 -4.66 9.38
C LEU A 12 5.85 -3.61 10.49
N ARG A 13 5.23 -3.92 11.63
CA ARG A 13 5.19 -3.02 12.80
C ARG A 13 6.59 -2.68 13.31
N ARG A 14 7.49 -3.67 13.41
CA ARG A 14 8.88 -3.46 13.83
C ARG A 14 9.60 -2.46 12.93
N HIS A 15 9.36 -2.52 11.62
CA HIS A 15 9.93 -1.57 10.65
C HIS A 15 9.07 -0.32 10.42
N ARG A 16 8.05 -0.08 11.26
CA ARG A 16 7.13 1.08 11.18
C ARG A 16 6.39 1.20 9.85
N ILE A 17 6.06 0.05 9.25
CA ILE A 17 5.27 -0.04 8.03
C ILE A 17 3.82 -0.34 8.40
N ALA A 18 2.90 0.47 7.89
CA ALA A 18 1.47 0.22 7.95
C ALA A 18 0.95 -0.21 6.57
N LEU A 19 -0.04 -1.11 6.57
CA LEU A 19 -0.79 -1.48 5.39
C LEU A 19 -2.22 -0.95 5.54
N TRP A 20 -2.76 -0.43 4.45
CA TRP A 20 -4.13 0.07 4.40
C TRP A 20 -4.69 -0.12 2.99
N ASP A 21 -6.01 -0.21 2.87
CA ASP A 21 -6.70 -0.30 1.57
C ASP A 21 -7.34 1.04 1.22
N THR A 22 -7.45 1.35 -0.07
CA THR A 22 -8.13 2.57 -0.51
C THR A 22 -9.66 2.49 -0.37
N VAL A 23 -10.21 1.28 -0.37
CA VAL A 23 -11.62 0.97 -0.21
C VAL A 23 -11.89 0.70 1.28
N GLY A 24 -12.71 1.55 1.90
CA GLY A 24 -13.16 1.36 3.28
C GLY A 24 -14.31 0.38 3.40
N ARG A 25 -15.23 0.41 2.44
CA ARG A 25 -16.34 -0.54 2.34
C ARG A 25 -16.63 -0.85 0.88
N CYS A 26 -16.94 -2.11 0.60
CA CYS A 26 -17.51 -2.49 -0.68
C CYS A 26 -18.33 -3.78 -0.53
N HIS A 27 -19.21 -4.03 -1.49
CA HIS A 27 -19.77 -5.34 -1.73
C HIS A 27 -18.87 -6.08 -2.72
N ARG A 28 -18.34 -7.24 -2.34
CA ARG A 28 -17.53 -8.09 -3.22
C ARG A 28 -17.92 -9.54 -3.08
N GLN A 29 -18.32 -10.15 -4.20
CA GLN A 29 -18.52 -11.59 -4.28
C GLN A 29 -17.21 -12.25 -4.74
N GLY A 30 -16.63 -13.11 -3.90
CA GLY A 30 -15.31 -13.71 -4.15
C GLY A 30 -14.14 -12.75 -3.89
N SER A 31 -12.95 -13.05 -4.44
CA SER A 31 -11.71 -12.30 -4.20
C SER A 31 -11.29 -11.37 -5.35
N LEU A 32 -11.98 -11.43 -6.50
CA LEU A 32 -11.62 -10.66 -7.68
C LEU A 32 -12.04 -9.19 -7.54
N ASP A 33 -11.14 -8.28 -7.88
CA ASP A 33 -11.43 -6.84 -7.87
C ASP A 33 -12.54 -6.45 -8.86
N SER A 34 -12.70 -7.21 -9.95
CA SER A 34 -13.80 -7.01 -10.93
C SER A 34 -15.19 -7.24 -10.32
N ALA A 35 -15.29 -7.91 -9.18
CA ALA A 35 -16.53 -8.15 -8.46
C ALA A 35 -16.85 -7.08 -7.40
N ILE A 36 -16.00 -6.06 -7.23
CA ILE A 36 -16.22 -4.96 -6.30
C ILE A 36 -17.38 -4.09 -6.80
N ARG A 37 -18.34 -3.82 -5.93
CA ARG A 37 -19.51 -2.94 -6.12
C ARG A 37 -19.64 -2.01 -4.92
N GLU A 38 -20.26 -0.85 -5.14
CA GLU A 38 -20.57 0.11 -4.06
C GLU A 38 -19.34 0.46 -3.21
N ALA A 39 -18.19 0.64 -3.86
CA ALA A 39 -16.94 0.95 -3.19
C ALA A 39 -16.99 2.37 -2.61
N LEU A 40 -16.93 2.47 -1.29
CA LEU A 40 -16.72 3.69 -0.54
C LEU A 40 -15.25 3.77 -0.14
N GLY A 41 -14.62 4.92 -0.41
CA GLY A 41 -13.24 5.17 -0.04
C GLY A 41 -13.07 5.27 1.48
N ASN A 42 -11.87 4.93 1.98
CA ASN A 42 -11.52 5.21 3.36
C ASN A 42 -11.39 6.71 3.63
N GLU A 43 -11.75 7.13 4.85
CA GLU A 43 -11.48 8.48 5.32
C GLU A 43 -10.02 8.61 5.77
N PHE A 44 -9.20 9.23 4.93
CA PHE A 44 -7.76 9.33 5.21
C PHE A 44 -7.41 10.46 6.16
N GLN A 45 -8.12 11.59 6.17
CA GLN A 45 -7.75 12.74 6.99
C GLN A 45 -7.68 12.42 8.49
N PRO A 46 -8.67 11.76 9.12
CA PRO A 46 -8.58 11.40 10.54
C PRO A 46 -7.45 10.41 10.84
N LEU A 47 -7.14 9.51 9.90
CA LEU A 47 -6.03 8.57 10.03
C LEU A 47 -4.68 9.28 9.96
N LEU A 48 -4.50 10.14 8.95
CA LEU A 48 -3.28 10.88 8.70
C LEU A 48 -2.94 11.83 9.86
N ALA A 49 -3.95 12.45 10.47
CA ALA A 49 -3.77 13.29 11.66
C ALA A 49 -3.17 12.53 12.86
N ARG A 50 -3.33 11.20 12.90
CA ARG A 50 -2.78 10.32 13.96
C ARG A 50 -1.39 9.77 13.64
N LEU A 51 -0.82 10.12 12.48
CA LEU A 51 0.46 9.63 12.00
C LEU A 51 1.46 10.78 11.80
N PRO A 52 1.87 11.48 12.88
CA PRO A 52 2.73 12.67 12.77
C PRO A 52 4.14 12.36 12.23
N HIS A 53 4.54 11.09 12.25
CA HIS A 53 5.83 10.63 11.74
C HIS A 53 5.72 9.91 10.39
N LEU A 54 4.58 10.02 9.69
CA LEU A 54 4.43 9.44 8.36
C LEU A 54 5.36 10.14 7.37
N GLN A 55 6.28 9.39 6.77
CA GLN A 55 7.29 9.95 5.86
C GLN A 55 6.96 9.69 4.39
N LEU A 56 6.32 8.56 4.08
CA LEU A 56 6.05 8.14 2.71
C LEU A 56 4.72 7.38 2.62
N ILE A 57 3.98 7.64 1.55
CA ILE A 57 2.80 6.85 1.15
C ILE A 57 3.13 6.11 -0.15
N GLY A 58 3.21 4.78 -0.06
CA GLY A 58 3.43 3.90 -1.20
C GLY A 58 2.13 3.31 -1.74
N PHE A 59 1.82 3.55 -3.01
CA PHE A 59 0.65 2.98 -3.67
C PHE A 59 0.99 1.67 -4.37
N ASN A 60 0.30 0.59 -4.01
CA ASN A 60 0.47 -0.72 -4.64
C ASN A 60 -0.25 -0.78 -6.00
N GLY A 61 0.44 -0.40 -7.08
CA GLY A 61 -0.07 -0.41 -8.44
C GLY A 61 -0.79 0.88 -8.85
N GLN A 62 -1.02 0.99 -10.16
CA GLN A 62 -1.57 2.21 -10.79
C GLN A 62 -2.98 2.56 -10.33
N HIS A 63 -3.79 1.55 -9.97
CA HIS A 63 -5.15 1.80 -9.49
C HIS A 63 -5.14 2.58 -8.17
N ALA A 64 -4.35 2.13 -7.20
CA ALA A 64 -4.15 2.86 -5.94
C ALA A 64 -3.48 4.22 -6.19
N GLY A 65 -2.54 4.29 -7.15
CA GLY A 65 -1.86 5.52 -7.55
C GLY A 65 -2.77 6.65 -8.03
N ARG A 66 -4.03 6.38 -8.39
CA ARG A 66 -5.01 7.43 -8.74
C ARG A 66 -5.27 8.41 -7.59
N GLN A 67 -5.04 8.00 -6.35
CA GLN A 67 -5.18 8.89 -5.18
C GLN A 67 -3.94 9.72 -4.89
N GLN A 68 -2.85 9.54 -5.62
CA GLN A 68 -1.57 10.20 -5.35
C GLN A 68 -1.70 11.73 -5.25
N ALA A 69 -2.44 12.34 -6.18
CA ALA A 69 -2.64 13.79 -6.19
C ALA A 69 -3.32 14.32 -4.91
N PHE A 70 -4.26 13.55 -4.33
CA PHE A 70 -4.92 13.91 -3.07
C PHE A 70 -3.89 13.99 -1.93
N PHE A 71 -3.06 12.97 -1.75
CA PHE A 71 -2.06 12.97 -0.67
C PHE A 71 -0.94 13.99 -0.89
N GLN A 72 -0.52 14.21 -2.14
CA GLN A 72 0.42 15.27 -2.48
C GLN A 72 -0.14 16.65 -2.16
N SER A 73 -1.44 16.90 -2.39
CA SER A 73 -2.09 18.17 -2.04
C SER A 73 -2.11 18.45 -0.53
N LEU A 74 -1.99 17.40 0.29
CA LEU A 74 -1.87 17.48 1.75
C LEU A 74 -0.40 17.56 2.22
N GLY A 75 0.56 17.62 1.30
CA GLY A 75 1.99 17.75 1.59
C GLY A 75 2.74 16.44 1.85
N TYR A 76 2.13 15.28 1.61
CA TYR A 76 2.80 13.99 1.81
C TYR A 76 3.70 13.61 0.63
N GLN A 77 4.83 12.98 0.94
CA GLN A 77 5.63 12.29 -0.07
C GLN A 77 4.92 11.00 -0.50
N THR A 78 4.95 10.73 -1.79
CA THR A 78 4.22 9.62 -2.40
C THR A 78 5.05 8.88 -3.43
N VAL A 79 4.83 7.58 -3.58
CA VAL A 79 5.40 6.79 -4.68
C VAL A 79 4.39 5.77 -5.19
N VAL A 80 4.33 5.56 -6.51
CA VAL A 80 3.55 4.47 -7.12
C VAL A 80 4.48 3.29 -7.38
N LEU A 81 4.18 2.17 -6.75
CA LEU A 81 4.97 0.95 -6.80
C LEU A 81 4.32 -0.07 -7.75
N PRO A 82 5.10 -1.03 -8.31
CA PRO A 82 4.52 -2.12 -9.07
C PRO A 82 3.51 -2.91 -8.24
N SER A 83 2.41 -3.34 -8.87
CA SER A 83 1.42 -4.15 -8.17
C SER A 83 2.03 -5.49 -7.73
N THR A 84 1.83 -5.83 -6.46
CA THR A 84 2.21 -7.13 -5.89
C THR A 84 1.31 -8.28 -6.37
N SER A 85 0.20 -7.99 -7.06
CA SER A 85 -0.70 -9.01 -7.61
C SER A 85 0.01 -9.89 -8.66
N PRO A 86 -0.25 -11.21 -8.67
CA PRO A 86 0.18 -12.10 -9.75
C PRO A 86 -0.32 -11.65 -11.14
N ALA A 87 -1.47 -10.97 -11.21
CA ALA A 87 -2.02 -10.46 -12.46
C ALA A 87 -1.13 -9.39 -13.13
N TYR A 88 -0.28 -8.70 -12.35
CA TYR A 88 0.73 -7.81 -12.89
C TYR A 88 1.97 -8.60 -13.30
N ALA A 89 1.88 -9.30 -14.44
CA ALA A 89 2.87 -10.26 -14.92
C ALA A 89 4.01 -9.62 -15.76
N SER A 90 3.99 -8.29 -15.95
CA SER A 90 5.04 -7.58 -16.69
C SER A 90 6.37 -7.50 -15.95
N LEU A 91 6.39 -7.80 -14.64
CA LEU A 91 7.60 -7.92 -13.82
C LEU A 91 7.56 -9.23 -13.04
N ASN A 92 8.71 -9.88 -12.92
CA ASN A 92 8.88 -11.03 -12.03
C ASN A 92 9.02 -10.57 -10.56
N LEU A 93 9.02 -11.53 -9.62
CA LEU A 93 9.09 -11.24 -8.18
C LEU A 93 10.34 -10.45 -7.79
N ASP A 94 11.50 -10.78 -8.35
CA ASP A 94 12.77 -10.13 -8.01
C ASP A 94 12.76 -8.67 -8.46
N GLN A 95 12.29 -8.41 -9.68
CA GLN A 95 12.13 -7.05 -10.22
C GLN A 95 11.13 -6.22 -9.42
N LYS A 96 10.03 -6.82 -8.96
CA LYS A 96 9.10 -6.15 -8.04
C LYS A 96 9.80 -5.83 -6.72
N SER A 97 10.48 -6.81 -6.14
CA SER A 97 11.17 -6.67 -4.84
C SER A 97 12.25 -5.61 -4.87
N GLU A 98 13.05 -5.54 -5.94
CA GLU A 98 14.08 -4.52 -6.12
C GLU A 98 13.48 -3.11 -6.17
N ARG A 99 12.40 -2.91 -6.93
CA ARG A 99 11.73 -1.61 -7.04
C ARG A 99 11.11 -1.18 -5.70
N TRP A 100 10.48 -2.12 -4.99
CA TRP A 100 9.94 -1.88 -3.65
C TRP A 100 11.06 -1.53 -2.66
N LEU A 101 12.14 -2.32 -2.62
CA LEU A 101 13.26 -2.09 -1.72
C LEU A 101 13.95 -0.76 -2.01
N SER A 102 14.21 -0.45 -3.27
CA SER A 102 14.85 0.82 -3.67
C SER A 102 14.05 2.04 -3.20
N ALA A 103 12.72 2.00 -3.37
CA ALA A 103 11.84 3.09 -2.95
C ALA A 103 11.72 3.21 -1.42
N LEU A 104 11.69 2.09 -0.70
CA LEU A 104 11.47 2.08 0.75
C LEU A 104 12.75 2.23 1.56
N ARG A 105 13.91 1.83 1.02
CA ARG A 105 15.20 1.80 1.74
C ARG A 105 15.55 3.09 2.49
N PRO A 106 15.29 4.30 1.96
CA PRO A 106 15.57 5.54 2.71
C PRO A 106 14.76 5.69 4.01
N PHE A 107 13.65 4.97 4.14
CA PHE A 107 12.69 5.08 5.24
C PHE A 107 12.71 3.88 6.19
N LEU A 108 13.39 2.80 5.82
CA LEU A 108 13.50 1.62 6.67
C LEU A 108 14.50 1.89 7.79
N SER A 109 14.07 1.66 9.03
CA SER A 109 14.97 1.69 10.18
C SER A 109 15.98 0.52 10.08
N PRO A 110 17.24 0.72 10.52
CA PRO A 110 18.26 -0.34 10.58
C PRO A 110 17.80 -1.59 11.35
#